data_AF-A0A3D3IYP6-F1
#
_entry.id   AF-A0A3D3IYP6-F1
#
_cell.length_a   1.000
_cell.length_b   1.000
_cell.length_c   1.000
_cell.angle_alpha   90.00
_cell.angle_beta   90.00
_cell.angle_gamma   90.00
#
_symmetry.space_group_name_H-M   'P 1'
#
loop_
_entity.id
_entity.type
_entity.pdbx_description
1 polymer ?
#
loop_
_entity_poly.entity_id
_entity_poly.type
_entity_poly.pdbx_seq_one_letter_code
_entity_poly.pdbx_strand_id
1 'polypeptide(L)'
;MKNSIRAVLTLTIITIVAGACLGYVYELTKQPIEAKTLEAKLNAYKAVFPDAADFKEDASINTGDSASVLAEEGYKDETVDECLRAVDGSGNPLGYVMTVTTAQGYGGDITISLGISDDGTLNGIEILEISETAGLGMKADTPEFKGQFAGKQVSRFNYTKTGAAAEYEIDALSGATITTNAMVSAVNAGLAYADHIGNIQVR
;
A
#
# COMPACT_ATOMS: atom_id res chain seq x y z
N MET A 1 29.12 32.97 -34.43
CA MET A 1 29.65 32.58 -33.11
C MET A 1 29.10 33.43 -31.96
N LYS A 2 29.22 34.78 -31.95
CA LYS A 2 28.70 35.63 -30.85
C LYS A 2 27.19 35.48 -30.56
N ASN A 3 26.35 35.34 -31.58
CA ASN A 3 24.89 35.19 -31.39
C ASN A 3 24.52 33.83 -30.79
N SER A 4 25.23 32.77 -31.17
CA SER A 4 25.04 31.42 -30.62
C SER A 4 25.45 31.36 -29.15
N ILE A 5 26.56 32.00 -28.77
CA ILE A 5 27.02 32.07 -27.37
C ILE A 5 26.01 32.84 -26.49
N ARG A 6 25.43 33.93 -27.00
CA ARG A 6 24.38 34.69 -26.29
C ARG A 6 23.12 33.84 -26.09
N ALA A 7 22.68 33.11 -27.12
CA ALA A 7 21.51 32.24 -27.00
C ALA A 7 21.73 31.13 -25.96
N VAL A 8 22.90 30.50 -25.94
CA VAL A 8 23.26 29.49 -24.93
C VAL A 8 23.24 30.09 -23.52
N LEU A 9 23.89 31.25 -23.31
CA LEU A 9 23.90 31.92 -22.00
C LEU A 9 22.51 32.32 -21.52
N THR A 10 21.67 32.87 -22.39
CA THR A 10 20.29 33.22 -22.05
C THR A 10 19.49 31.99 -21.65
N LEU A 11 19.62 30.89 -22.39
CA LEU A 11 18.93 29.64 -22.06
C LEU A 11 19.42 29.07 -20.71
N THR A 12 20.74 29.07 -20.46
CA THR A 12 21.32 28.61 -19.18
C THR A 12 20.81 29.42 -17.99
N ILE A 13 20.70 30.74 -18.12
CA ILE A 13 20.19 31.58 -17.03
C ILE A 13 18.72 31.26 -16.77
N ILE A 14 17.91 31.12 -17.81
CA ILE A 14 16.49 30.79 -17.68
C ILE A 14 16.32 29.42 -17.02
N THR A 15 17.10 28.42 -17.40
CA THR A 15 17.01 27.08 -16.80
C THR A 15 17.45 27.06 -15.34
N ILE A 16 18.50 27.81 -14.97
CA ILE A 16 18.92 27.97 -13.58
C ILE A 16 17.81 28.61 -12.74
N VAL A 17 17.21 29.70 -13.24
CA VAL A 17 16.12 30.39 -12.53
C VAL A 17 14.91 29.48 -12.40
N ALA A 18 14.51 28.78 -13.46
CA ALA A 18 13.39 27.85 -13.43
C ALA A 18 13.64 26.69 -12.45
N GLY A 19 14.84 26.11 -12.44
CA GLY A 19 15.23 25.06 -11.51
C GLY A 19 15.25 25.53 -10.05
N ALA A 20 15.76 26.74 -9.79
CA ALA A 20 15.76 27.34 -8.46
C ALA A 20 14.33 27.62 -7.97
N CYS A 21 13.45 28.16 -8.83
CA CYS A 21 12.05 28.36 -8.51
C CYS A 21 11.34 27.03 -8.21
N LEU A 22 11.56 26.00 -9.02
CA LEU A 22 10.95 24.68 -8.81
C LEU A 22 11.44 24.02 -7.52
N GLY A 23 12.75 24.08 -7.25
CA GLY A 23 13.34 23.56 -6.01
C GLY A 23 12.80 24.26 -4.76
N TYR A 24 12.66 25.58 -4.81
CA TYR A 24 12.09 26.36 -3.70
C TYR A 24 10.61 26.00 -3.45
N VAL A 25 9.82 25.86 -4.52
CA VAL A 25 8.42 25.42 -4.39
C VAL A 25 8.35 24.01 -3.79
N TYR A 26 9.19 23.08 -4.26
CA TYR A 26 9.26 21.72 -3.74
C TYR A 26 9.57 21.69 -2.23
N GLU A 27 10.53 22.50 -1.77
CA GLU A 27 10.93 22.54 -0.37
C GLU A 27 9.82 23.09 0.54
N LEU A 28 9.06 24.08 0.06
CA LEU A 28 7.87 24.58 0.77
C LEU A 28 6.72 23.57 0.79
N THR A 29 6.53 22.78 -0.27
CA THR A 29 5.43 21.81 -0.36
C THR A 29 5.73 20.48 0.33
N LYS A 30 7.00 20.15 0.57
CA LYS A 30 7.39 18.87 1.16
C LYS A 30 6.79 18.65 2.56
N GLN A 31 6.88 19.64 3.44
CA GLN A 31 6.35 19.55 4.80
C GLN A 31 4.82 19.29 4.87
N PRO A 32 3.96 20.05 4.15
CA PRO A 32 2.53 19.77 4.17
C PRO A 32 2.16 18.45 3.49
N ILE A 33 2.94 17.99 2.50
CA ILE A 33 2.73 16.67 1.88
C ILE A 33 2.98 15.56 2.90
N GLU A 34 4.12 15.59 3.61
CA GLU A 34 4.44 14.57 4.62
C GLU A 34 3.38 14.51 5.73
N ALA A 35 2.90 15.67 6.21
CA ALA A 35 1.83 15.72 7.20
C ALA A 35 0.53 15.11 6.69
N LYS A 36 0.18 15.35 5.42
CA LYS A 36 -1.03 14.79 4.79
C LYS A 36 -0.89 13.29 4.52
N THR A 37 0.28 12.84 4.11
CA THR A 37 0.58 11.40 3.95
C THR A 37 0.49 10.68 5.29
N LEU A 38 1.02 11.27 6.36
CA LEU A 38 0.91 10.69 7.70
C LEU A 38 -0.54 10.65 8.17
N GLU A 39 -1.29 11.73 8.00
CA GLU A 39 -2.73 11.77 8.34
C GLU A 39 -3.52 10.71 7.55
N ALA A 40 -3.27 10.57 6.25
CA ALA A 40 -3.87 9.55 5.41
C ALA A 40 -3.51 8.13 5.88
N LYS A 41 -2.25 7.88 6.24
CA LYS A 41 -1.80 6.61 6.83
C LYS A 41 -2.53 6.27 8.12
N LEU A 42 -2.61 7.21 9.06
CA LEU A 42 -3.32 7.00 10.32
C LEU A 42 -4.83 6.76 10.10
N ASN A 43 -5.43 7.45 9.14
CA ASN A 43 -6.82 7.21 8.77
C ASN A 43 -7.02 5.84 8.12
N ALA A 44 -6.08 5.39 7.29
CA ALA A 44 -6.09 4.05 6.71
C ALA A 44 -5.95 2.97 7.77
N TYR A 45 -5.08 3.15 8.76
CA TYR A 45 -4.94 2.21 9.88
C TYR A 45 -6.24 2.12 10.69
N LYS A 46 -6.89 3.26 10.95
CA LYS A 46 -8.22 3.29 11.59
C LYS A 46 -9.32 2.70 10.71
N ALA A 47 -9.22 2.80 9.39
CA ALA A 47 -10.20 2.21 8.48
C ALA A 47 -10.17 0.68 8.53
N VAL A 48 -8.98 0.09 8.66
CA VAL A 48 -8.80 -1.38 8.76
C VAL A 48 -8.88 -1.89 10.21
N PHE A 49 -8.72 -1.02 11.20
CA PHE A 49 -8.87 -1.30 12.63
C PHE A 49 -9.63 -0.18 13.34
N PRO A 50 -10.97 -0.13 13.20
CA PRO A 50 -11.79 0.92 13.81
C PRO A 50 -11.82 0.85 15.35
N ASP A 51 -11.62 -0.35 15.91
CA ASP A 51 -11.61 -0.60 17.35
C ASP A 51 -10.25 -0.35 18.01
N ALA A 52 -9.19 -0.10 17.22
CA ALA A 52 -7.88 0.20 17.75
C ALA A 52 -7.81 1.64 18.28
N ALA A 53 -7.34 1.78 19.52
CA ALA A 53 -7.06 3.08 20.12
C ALA A 53 -5.66 3.59 19.75
N ASP A 54 -4.72 2.67 19.51
CA ASP A 54 -3.32 2.99 19.24
C ASP A 54 -2.66 1.93 18.36
N PHE A 55 -1.57 2.31 17.69
CA PHE A 55 -0.75 1.44 16.84
C PHE A 55 0.70 1.54 17.29
N LYS A 56 1.28 0.41 17.70
CA LYS A 56 2.59 0.38 18.34
C LYS A 56 3.56 -0.50 17.57
N GLU A 57 4.82 -0.07 17.51
CA GLU A 57 5.89 -0.93 17.02
C GLU A 57 5.99 -2.20 17.88
N ASP A 58 6.06 -3.34 17.23
CA ASP A 58 6.32 -4.63 17.88
C ASP A 58 7.79 -4.97 17.67
N ALA A 59 8.60 -4.91 18.73
CA ALA A 59 10.04 -5.15 18.66
C ALA A 59 10.42 -6.58 18.22
N SER A 60 9.45 -7.51 18.18
CA SER A 60 9.65 -8.86 17.64
C SER A 60 9.52 -8.94 16.12
N ILE A 61 9.04 -7.88 15.46
CA ILE A 61 8.84 -7.83 14.01
C ILE A 61 9.96 -7.04 13.37
N ASN A 62 10.68 -7.70 12.45
CA ASN A 62 11.71 -7.05 11.63
C ASN A 62 11.23 -6.97 10.17
N THR A 63 10.71 -5.82 9.76
CA THR A 63 10.33 -5.57 8.36
C THR A 63 11.53 -5.43 7.43
N GLY A 64 12.75 -5.25 7.96
CA GLY A 64 13.96 -5.11 7.14
C GLY A 64 14.29 -6.31 6.25
N ASP A 65 13.86 -7.51 6.65
CA ASP A 65 14.05 -8.75 5.88
C ASP A 65 12.79 -9.17 5.10
N SER A 66 11.72 -8.36 5.10
CA SER A 66 10.43 -8.74 4.54
C SER A 66 10.51 -9.14 3.07
N ALA A 67 11.33 -8.43 2.28
CA ALA A 67 11.51 -8.72 0.85
C ALA A 67 12.10 -10.13 0.62
N SER A 68 13.01 -10.57 1.49
CA SER A 68 13.60 -11.91 1.40
C SER A 68 12.60 -12.98 1.77
N VAL A 69 11.85 -12.78 2.87
CA VAL A 69 10.78 -13.68 3.32
C VAL A 69 9.70 -13.84 2.25
N LEU A 70 9.23 -12.72 1.71
CA LEU A 70 8.21 -12.70 0.68
C LEU A 70 8.69 -13.34 -0.63
N ALA A 71 9.95 -13.14 -1.01
CA ALA A 71 10.52 -13.77 -2.20
C ALA A 71 10.59 -15.30 -2.11
N GLU A 72 10.79 -15.87 -0.90
CA GLU A 72 10.74 -17.32 -0.66
C GLU A 72 9.33 -17.88 -0.87
N GLU A 73 8.29 -17.12 -0.48
CA GLU A 73 6.87 -17.45 -0.69
C GLU A 73 6.36 -17.12 -2.11
N GLY A 74 7.23 -16.57 -2.97
CA GLY A 74 6.92 -16.27 -4.37
C GLY A 74 6.44 -14.84 -4.66
N TYR A 75 6.45 -13.96 -3.65
CA TYR A 75 6.10 -12.54 -3.72
C TYR A 75 7.38 -11.70 -3.85
N LYS A 76 7.94 -11.64 -5.06
CA LYS A 76 9.26 -11.01 -5.31
C LYS A 76 9.19 -9.52 -5.57
N ASP A 77 8.00 -9.02 -5.89
CA ASP A 77 7.75 -7.63 -6.26
C ASP A 77 7.03 -6.90 -5.11
N GLU A 78 6.94 -7.52 -3.93
CA GLU A 78 6.23 -7.06 -2.76
C GLU A 78 7.16 -6.82 -1.58
N THR A 79 6.92 -5.74 -0.84
CA THR A 79 7.65 -5.38 0.38
C THR A 79 6.67 -5.01 1.49
N VAL A 80 6.98 -5.38 2.73
CA VAL A 80 6.28 -4.89 3.91
C VAL A 80 7.07 -3.72 4.46
N ASP A 81 6.59 -2.50 4.21
CA ASP A 81 7.29 -1.29 4.59
C ASP A 81 7.19 -1.04 6.10
N GLU A 82 6.05 -1.40 6.70
CA GLU A 82 5.78 -1.20 8.12
C GLU A 82 4.80 -2.25 8.64
N CYS A 83 4.99 -2.69 9.88
CA CYS A 83 4.08 -3.58 10.58
C CYS A 83 3.95 -3.11 12.03
N LEU A 84 2.74 -2.72 12.43
CA LEU A 84 2.43 -2.21 13.76
C LEU A 84 1.37 -3.08 14.42
N ARG A 85 1.48 -3.27 15.74
CA ARG A 85 0.44 -3.92 16.55
C ARG A 85 -0.69 -2.94 16.81
N ALA A 86 -1.91 -3.33 16.44
CA ALA A 86 -3.13 -2.63 16.81
C ALA A 86 -3.53 -3.00 18.24
N VAL A 87 -3.77 -2.01 19.10
CA VAL A 87 -4.20 -2.23 20.49
C VAL A 87 -5.49 -1.47 20.82
N ASP A 88 -6.32 -2.05 21.68
CA ASP A 88 -7.55 -1.40 22.17
C ASP A 88 -7.24 -0.30 23.21
N GLY A 89 -8.28 0.41 23.66
CA GLY A 89 -8.16 1.46 24.68
C GLY A 89 -7.68 0.98 26.06
N SER A 90 -7.67 -0.35 26.30
CA SER A 90 -7.14 -0.99 27.51
C SER A 90 -5.71 -1.50 27.33
N GLY A 91 -5.15 -1.41 26.11
CA GLY A 91 -3.83 -1.91 25.75
C GLY A 91 -3.79 -3.40 25.37
N ASN A 92 -4.94 -4.04 25.16
CA ASN A 92 -4.98 -5.43 24.67
C ASN A 92 -4.66 -5.46 23.17
N PRO A 93 -3.87 -6.43 22.71
CA PRO A 93 -3.63 -6.60 21.28
C PRO A 93 -4.91 -7.05 20.57
N LEU A 94 -5.16 -6.46 19.41
CA LEU A 94 -6.28 -6.80 18.52
C LEU A 94 -5.79 -7.51 17.25
N GLY A 95 -4.58 -7.17 16.80
CA GLY A 95 -4.00 -7.70 15.57
C GLY A 95 -2.85 -6.83 15.08
N TYR A 96 -2.57 -6.92 13.78
CA TYR A 96 -1.50 -6.18 13.11
C TYR A 96 -2.04 -5.37 11.93
N VAL A 97 -1.56 -4.13 11.83
CA VAL A 97 -1.69 -3.32 10.62
C VAL A 97 -0.37 -3.34 9.88
N MET A 98 -0.42 -3.61 8.58
CA MET A 98 0.77 -3.68 7.72
C MET A 98 0.61 -2.75 6.54
N THR A 99 1.71 -2.06 6.23
CA THR A 99 1.85 -1.30 4.99
C THR A 99 2.62 -2.16 4.01
N VAL A 100 1.99 -2.54 2.89
CA VAL A 100 2.58 -3.38 1.86
C VAL A 100 2.60 -2.63 0.54
N THR A 101 3.76 -2.63 -0.10
CA THR A 101 3.95 -2.05 -1.43
C THR A 101 4.18 -3.16 -2.45
N THR A 102 3.52 -3.07 -3.60
CA THR A 102 3.78 -3.92 -4.76
C THR A 102 4.26 -3.09 -5.94
N ALA A 103 5.34 -3.54 -6.59
CA ALA A 103 5.86 -2.96 -7.82
C ALA A 103 5.16 -3.49 -9.09
N GLN A 104 4.09 -4.29 -8.93
CA GLN A 104 3.36 -4.89 -10.05
C GLN A 104 2.23 -4.02 -10.61
N GLY A 105 2.04 -2.80 -10.10
CA GLY A 105 1.04 -1.90 -10.64
C GLY A 105 1.34 -1.50 -12.09
N TYR A 106 0.29 -1.28 -12.87
CA TYR A 106 0.42 -0.86 -14.26
C TYR A 106 0.91 0.59 -14.38
N GLY A 107 0.48 1.45 -13.45
CA GLY A 107 0.83 2.87 -13.41
C GLY A 107 2.02 3.22 -12.52
N GLY A 108 2.64 2.22 -11.88
CA GLY A 108 3.69 2.38 -10.87
C GLY A 108 3.39 1.55 -9.63
N ASP A 109 4.10 1.83 -8.56
CA ASP A 109 3.95 1.11 -7.30
C ASP A 109 2.57 1.36 -6.69
N ILE A 110 2.04 0.34 -6.01
CA ILE A 110 0.78 0.43 -5.27
C ILE A 110 1.09 0.12 -3.81
N THR A 111 0.78 1.05 -2.92
CA THR A 111 0.95 0.90 -1.47
C THR A 111 -0.41 0.77 -0.81
N ILE A 112 -0.60 -0.32 -0.07
CA ILE A 112 -1.82 -0.61 0.65
C ILE A 112 -1.54 -0.76 2.15
N SER A 113 -2.51 -0.35 2.96
CA SER A 113 -2.63 -0.72 4.36
C SER A 113 -3.57 -1.91 4.47
N LEU A 114 -3.17 -2.94 5.20
CA LEU A 114 -4.00 -4.10 5.49
C LEU A 114 -4.06 -4.35 7.00
N GLY A 115 -5.24 -4.69 7.50
CA GLY A 115 -5.44 -5.00 8.91
C GLY A 115 -5.81 -6.46 9.10
N ILE A 116 -5.02 -7.22 9.85
CA ILE A 116 -5.28 -8.63 10.16
C ILE A 116 -5.41 -8.78 11.66
N SER A 117 -6.55 -9.31 12.09
CA SER A 117 -6.84 -9.62 13.49
C SER A 117 -6.01 -10.81 13.99
N ASP A 118 -5.79 -10.91 15.30
CA ASP A 118 -5.03 -12.01 15.91
C ASP A 118 -5.65 -13.40 15.63
N ASP A 119 -6.94 -13.45 15.27
CA ASP A 119 -7.64 -14.67 14.87
C ASP A 119 -7.39 -15.08 13.40
N GLY A 120 -6.67 -14.28 12.60
CA GLY A 120 -6.43 -14.53 11.17
C GLY A 120 -7.45 -13.90 10.23
N THR A 121 -8.40 -13.12 10.74
CA THR A 121 -9.35 -12.40 9.89
C THR A 121 -8.69 -11.17 9.27
N LEU A 122 -8.74 -11.05 7.95
CA LEU A 122 -8.43 -9.81 7.24
C LEU A 122 -9.60 -8.84 7.43
N ASN A 123 -9.44 -7.85 8.30
CA ASN A 123 -10.49 -6.86 8.60
C ASN A 123 -10.81 -6.00 7.39
N GLY A 124 -9.79 -5.69 6.58
CA GLY A 124 -9.94 -4.93 5.36
C GLY A 124 -8.61 -4.42 4.84
N ILE A 125 -8.72 -3.69 3.73
CA ILE A 125 -7.61 -3.02 3.08
C ILE A 125 -7.97 -1.57 2.81
N GLU A 126 -6.99 -0.69 2.85
CA GLU A 126 -7.11 0.70 2.44
C GLU A 126 -5.92 1.08 1.58
N ILE A 127 -6.15 1.84 0.51
CA ILE A 127 -5.07 2.21 -0.42
C ILE A 127 -4.42 3.50 0.08
N LEU A 128 -3.10 3.49 0.21
CA LEU A 128 -2.30 4.64 0.59
C LEU A 128 -1.77 5.39 -0.63
N GLU A 129 -1.32 4.63 -1.63
CA GLU A 129 -0.80 5.18 -2.88
C GLU A 129 -1.20 4.29 -4.05
N ILE A 130 -1.73 4.92 -5.10
CA ILE A 130 -2.10 4.27 -6.36
C ILE A 130 -2.03 5.31 -7.48
N SER A 131 -1.37 4.96 -8.59
CA SER A 131 -1.21 5.85 -9.75
C SER A 131 -1.67 5.20 -11.05
N GLU A 132 -2.83 4.53 -11.00
CA GLU A 132 -3.37 3.73 -12.09
C GLU A 132 -4.15 4.54 -13.13
N THR A 133 -4.56 3.88 -14.24
CA THR A 133 -5.37 4.55 -15.27
C THR A 133 -6.76 4.88 -14.75
N ALA A 134 -7.15 6.16 -14.82
CA ALA A 134 -8.47 6.64 -14.42
C ALA A 134 -9.60 5.92 -15.17
N GLY A 135 -10.62 5.47 -14.44
CA GLY A 135 -11.76 4.71 -14.99
C GLY A 135 -11.49 3.22 -15.25
N LEU A 136 -10.24 2.78 -15.13
CA LEU A 136 -9.80 1.38 -15.21
C LEU A 136 -9.23 0.94 -13.86
N GLY A 137 -7.90 0.98 -13.69
CA GLY A 137 -7.22 0.51 -12.48
C GLY A 137 -7.51 1.35 -11.23
N MET A 138 -7.83 2.64 -11.38
CA MET A 138 -8.27 3.48 -10.25
C MET A 138 -9.57 2.99 -9.59
N LYS A 139 -10.30 2.07 -10.23
CA LYS A 139 -11.45 1.40 -9.60
C LYS A 139 -11.04 0.48 -8.44
N ALA A 140 -9.76 0.17 -8.28
CA ALA A 140 -9.26 -0.54 -7.11
C ALA A 140 -9.50 0.23 -5.80
N ASP A 141 -9.56 1.56 -5.85
CA ASP A 141 -9.80 2.40 -4.66
C ASP A 141 -11.28 2.60 -4.33
N THR A 142 -12.19 1.91 -5.03
CA THR A 142 -13.61 2.02 -4.69
C THR A 142 -13.96 1.11 -3.51
N PRO A 143 -14.94 1.50 -2.66
CA PRO A 143 -15.41 0.66 -1.56
C PRO A 143 -15.89 -0.72 -2.02
N GLU A 144 -16.46 -0.82 -3.23
CA GLU A 144 -16.93 -2.09 -3.78
C GLU A 144 -15.78 -3.08 -4.01
N PHE A 145 -14.62 -2.61 -4.48
CA PHE A 145 -13.48 -3.48 -4.70
C PHE A 145 -12.77 -3.82 -3.38
N LYS A 146 -12.50 -2.80 -2.54
CA LYS A 146 -11.84 -2.99 -1.23
C LYS A 146 -12.66 -3.89 -0.29
N GLY A 147 -13.99 -3.75 -0.32
CA GLY A 147 -14.91 -4.54 0.49
C GLY A 147 -14.89 -6.04 0.18
N GLN A 148 -14.35 -6.46 -0.98
CA GLN A 148 -14.24 -7.88 -1.31
C GLN A 148 -13.21 -8.64 -0.45
N PHE A 149 -12.30 -7.92 0.20
CA PHE A 149 -11.26 -8.49 1.07
C PHE A 149 -11.65 -8.48 2.55
N ALA A 150 -12.56 -7.59 2.94
CA ALA A 150 -12.90 -7.34 4.34
C ALA A 150 -13.68 -8.48 4.99
N GLY A 151 -13.36 -8.77 6.26
CA GLY A 151 -14.04 -9.74 7.10
C GLY A 151 -13.81 -11.20 6.72
N LYS A 152 -12.72 -11.49 5.99
CA LYS A 152 -12.45 -12.84 5.46
C LYS A 152 -11.23 -13.45 6.13
N GLN A 153 -11.35 -14.71 6.54
CA GLN A 153 -10.25 -15.51 7.08
C GLN A 153 -9.86 -16.52 6.00
N VAL A 154 -8.91 -16.14 5.15
CA VAL A 154 -8.42 -16.98 4.05
C VAL A 154 -6.91 -16.86 3.94
N SER A 155 -6.23 -17.99 3.74
CA SER A 155 -4.76 -18.00 3.55
C SER A 155 -4.31 -17.31 2.27
N ARG A 156 -5.15 -17.34 1.22
CA ARG A 156 -4.83 -16.73 -0.07
C ARG A 156 -6.08 -16.35 -0.83
N PHE A 157 -6.09 -15.14 -1.39
CA PHE A 157 -7.05 -14.68 -2.37
C PHE A 157 -6.66 -15.02 -3.80
N ASN A 158 -7.66 -15.33 -4.62
CA ASN A 158 -7.57 -15.39 -6.07
C ASN A 158 -8.64 -14.47 -6.68
N TYR A 159 -8.43 -14.03 -7.92
CA TYR A 159 -9.45 -13.26 -8.64
C TYR A 159 -10.10 -14.08 -9.75
N THR A 160 -11.34 -13.74 -10.05
CA THR A 160 -12.12 -14.30 -11.15
C THR A 160 -12.74 -13.21 -12.01
N LYS A 161 -13.04 -13.56 -13.27
CA LYS A 161 -13.73 -12.66 -14.22
C LYS A 161 -15.21 -12.98 -14.35
N THR A 162 -15.69 -14.04 -13.69
CA THR A 162 -17.02 -14.61 -13.90
C THR A 162 -17.94 -14.48 -12.69
N GLY A 163 -17.57 -13.67 -11.68
CA GLY A 163 -18.27 -13.64 -10.40
C GLY A 163 -17.54 -14.47 -9.36
N ALA A 164 -17.18 -13.87 -8.23
CA ALA A 164 -16.66 -14.57 -7.05
C ALA A 164 -17.74 -15.50 -6.48
N ALA A 165 -17.40 -16.78 -6.30
CA ALA A 165 -18.32 -17.79 -5.76
C ALA A 165 -17.87 -18.33 -4.40
N ALA A 166 -16.60 -18.14 -4.04
CA ALA A 166 -16.03 -18.54 -2.76
C ALA A 166 -15.47 -17.33 -1.99
N GLU A 167 -15.26 -17.49 -0.68
CA GLU A 167 -14.74 -16.42 0.17
C GLU A 167 -13.31 -16.01 -0.22
N TYR A 168 -12.49 -16.94 -0.68
CA TYR A 168 -11.14 -16.66 -1.19
C TYR A 168 -11.13 -16.05 -2.60
N GLU A 169 -12.29 -15.88 -3.24
CA GLU A 169 -12.39 -15.28 -4.57
C GLU A 169 -12.82 -13.81 -4.49
N ILE A 170 -12.24 -13.00 -5.38
CA ILE A 170 -12.64 -11.61 -5.61
C ILE A 170 -12.91 -11.38 -7.10
N ASP A 171 -13.83 -10.47 -7.41
CA ASP A 171 -14.11 -10.06 -8.77
C ASP A 171 -13.02 -9.13 -9.30
N ALA A 172 -12.48 -9.50 -10.45
CA ALA A 172 -11.47 -8.72 -11.15
C ALA A 172 -12.04 -7.43 -11.72
N LEU A 173 -11.20 -6.38 -11.72
CA LEU A 173 -11.55 -5.13 -12.37
C LEU A 173 -11.58 -5.31 -13.89
N SER A 174 -12.74 -5.05 -14.49
CA SER A 174 -12.91 -5.13 -15.94
C SER A 174 -11.98 -4.15 -16.65
N GLY A 175 -11.13 -4.68 -17.54
CA GLY A 175 -10.12 -3.90 -18.27
C GLY A 175 -8.87 -3.53 -17.47
N ALA A 176 -8.73 -3.97 -16.21
CA ALA A 176 -7.59 -3.66 -15.35
C ALA A 176 -7.07 -4.93 -14.63
N THR A 177 -6.74 -5.97 -15.42
CA THR A 177 -6.24 -7.25 -14.87
C THR A 177 -4.88 -7.11 -14.20
N ILE A 178 -4.00 -6.23 -14.70
CA ILE A 178 -2.69 -5.99 -14.09
C ILE A 178 -2.86 -5.38 -12.69
N THR A 179 -3.67 -4.33 -12.57
CA THR A 179 -4.02 -3.72 -11.27
C THR A 179 -4.70 -4.72 -10.33
N THR A 180 -5.61 -5.55 -10.84
CA THR A 180 -6.26 -6.59 -10.03
C THR A 180 -5.23 -7.58 -9.48
N ASN A 181 -4.30 -8.03 -10.33
CA ASN A 181 -3.24 -8.95 -9.92
C ASN A 181 -2.34 -8.30 -8.86
N ALA A 182 -1.93 -7.05 -9.06
CA ALA A 182 -1.11 -6.31 -8.11
C ALA A 182 -1.79 -6.19 -6.74
N MET A 183 -3.06 -5.81 -6.70
CA MET A 183 -3.83 -5.72 -5.45
C MET A 183 -3.94 -7.07 -4.73
N VAL A 184 -4.28 -8.14 -5.45
CA VAL A 184 -4.36 -9.49 -4.87
C VAL A 184 -3.00 -9.98 -4.40
N SER A 185 -1.92 -9.68 -5.15
CA SER A 185 -0.56 -10.04 -4.78
C SER A 185 -0.13 -9.32 -3.51
N ALA A 186 -0.37 -8.02 -3.40
CA ALA A 186 -0.06 -7.22 -2.20
C ALA A 186 -0.81 -7.73 -0.96
N VAL A 187 -2.10 -8.04 -1.08
CA VAL A 187 -2.87 -8.61 0.03
C VAL A 187 -2.33 -9.97 0.45
N ASN A 188 -2.05 -10.84 -0.52
CA ASN A 188 -1.53 -12.17 -0.23
C ASN A 188 -0.12 -12.14 0.35
N ALA A 189 0.73 -11.21 -0.09
CA ALA A 189 2.03 -10.98 0.52
C ALA A 189 1.89 -10.54 1.99
N GLY A 190 0.94 -9.64 2.27
CA GLY A 190 0.60 -9.26 3.65
C GLY A 190 0.17 -10.45 4.51
N LEU A 191 -0.69 -11.32 3.98
CA LEU A 191 -1.12 -12.55 4.65
C LEU A 191 0.06 -13.51 4.90
N ALA A 192 0.89 -13.75 3.89
CA ALA A 192 2.06 -14.62 4.01
C ALA A 192 3.07 -14.10 5.04
N TYR A 193 3.28 -12.78 5.08
CA TYR A 193 4.13 -12.16 6.09
C TYR A 193 3.52 -12.25 7.49
N ALA A 194 2.20 -12.12 7.62
CA ALA A 194 1.49 -12.30 8.89
C ALA A 194 1.63 -13.73 9.45
N ASP A 195 1.55 -14.74 8.57
CA ASP A 195 1.81 -16.13 8.93
C ASP A 195 3.29 -16.32 9.37
N HIS A 196 4.24 -15.66 8.69
CA HIS A 196 5.66 -15.75 9.01
C HIS A 196 6.02 -15.17 10.39
N ILE A 197 5.43 -14.02 10.77
CA ILE A 197 5.65 -13.41 12.09
C ILE A 197 5.04 -14.22 13.25
N GLY A 198 4.37 -15.35 12.95
CA GLY A 198 4.16 -16.44 13.91
C GLY A 198 3.11 -16.20 14.99
N ASN A 199 2.34 -15.11 14.92
CA ASN A 199 1.30 -14.77 15.90
C ASN A 199 -0.13 -14.91 15.36
N ILE A 200 -0.30 -15.24 14.08
CA ILE A 200 -1.60 -15.35 13.43
C ILE A 200 -1.59 -16.64 12.61
N GLN A 201 -2.48 -17.59 12.92
CA GLN A 201 -2.71 -18.73 12.03
C GLN A 201 -3.97 -18.46 11.21
N VAL A 202 -3.78 -18.07 9.95
CA VAL A 202 -4.89 -17.97 9.01
C VAL A 202 -5.36 -19.38 8.64
N ARG A 203 -6.66 -19.66 8.76
CA ARG A 203 -7.23 -21.01 8.58
C ARG A 203 -7.64 -21.31 7.12
#